data_AF-A0A672KBA3-F1
#
_entry.id   AF-A0A672KBA3-F1
#
_cell.length_a   1.000
_cell.length_b   1.000
_cell.length_c   1.000
_cell.angle_alpha   90.00
_cell.angle_beta   90.00
_cell.angle_gamma   90.00
#
_symmetry.space_group_name_H-M   'P 1'
#
loop_
_entity.id
_entity.type
_entity.pdbx_description
1 polymer ?
#
loop_
_entity_poly.entity_id
_entity_poly.type
_entity_poly.pdbx_seq_one_letter_code
_entity_poly.pdbx_strand_id
1 'polypeptide(L)'
;MPYIICKLPFATIIDTSFQNHLIYDRHPMSPYEYFKQFVLESLFDLMFDSTNIYAMQSGTLGFKPTSSGEIRTLIGLHLAMGVMKMPRVSMYWEAGMDIGIFRNTMPAENNDVFYKVCPLYDAMRRRCLELPLEENLCVDEQMVPFHGSLSVKQYVKGNGMAYDFLLHQGATMELGLGAGVVYHLSQRITEADHKLYFDNYFTTYNLLELKKIHAAGTARVCRFANPPLQSDKVMAKMPRGSCDEAVSRDGKVTLVKWFDSRSVVMASNVVGVGTMDEVQRWDKKQGRFLKVSRPEVVKLYNEAMGGVDLLNQFVSLYRTEIRSRESTLRMITHAFDLAVVNSWLEYRLDAKRANLQTKDTLDLLHFKMNVAQCLVSVHKLVAAKRGRPSMSPEPQPHAHRPRVQDARPLPEVQYDMVDHMPNYDEKTEATKCTRPYCTGKTHAFCDKCNIHL
;
A
#
# COMPACT_ATOMS: atom_id res chain seq x y z
N MET A 1 -7.04 9.65 10.21
CA MET A 1 -5.67 9.35 9.71
C MET A 1 -5.36 7.91 10.06
N PRO A 2 -4.87 7.04 9.17
CA PRO A 2 -4.43 5.70 9.55
C PRO A 2 -3.07 5.70 10.30
N TYR A 3 -2.95 4.88 11.34
CA TYR A 3 -1.65 4.46 11.93
C TYR A 3 -1.27 3.10 11.35
N ILE A 4 -0.02 2.87 10.94
CA ILE A 4 0.40 1.64 10.24
C ILE A 4 1.67 1.02 10.85
N ILE A 5 1.75 -0.31 10.88
CA ILE A 5 2.96 -1.07 11.22
C ILE A 5 3.69 -1.58 9.95
N CYS A 6 4.99 -1.29 9.76
CA CYS A 6 5.81 -1.77 8.63
C CYS A 6 7.24 -2.24 9.00
N LYS A 7 8.00 -2.87 8.07
CA LYS A 7 9.43 -3.33 8.27
C LYS A 7 10.44 -2.67 7.30
N LEU A 8 11.76 -2.81 7.55
CA LEU A 8 12.89 -2.50 6.60
C LEU A 8 13.86 -3.67 6.35
N PRO A 9 14.50 -3.78 5.16
CA PRO A 9 15.56 -4.74 4.92
C PRO A 9 16.93 -4.15 5.30
N PHE A 10 17.83 -5.01 5.78
CA PHE A 10 19.27 -4.84 5.55
C PHE A 10 19.94 -6.16 5.17
N ALA A 11 21.13 -5.98 4.59
CA ALA A 11 21.90 -6.90 3.75
C ALA A 11 22.55 -8.08 4.48
N THR A 12 22.66 -9.17 3.71
CA THR A 12 23.65 -10.26 3.74
C THR A 12 24.30 -10.62 5.08
N ILE A 13 23.74 -11.61 5.76
CA ILE A 13 24.51 -12.58 6.54
C ILE A 13 24.02 -13.97 6.14
N ILE A 14 24.93 -14.77 5.60
CA ILE A 14 24.76 -16.20 5.42
C ILE A 14 24.81 -16.79 6.83
N ASP A 15 23.66 -17.14 7.39
CA ASP A 15 23.63 -18.04 8.54
C ASP A 15 22.92 -19.33 8.12
N THR A 16 23.75 -20.34 7.87
CA THR A 16 23.33 -21.72 7.65
C THR A 16 23.13 -22.38 9.01
N SER A 17 21.94 -22.26 9.58
CA SER A 17 21.49 -23.20 10.61
C SER A 17 20.00 -23.50 10.45
N PHE A 18 19.75 -24.74 10.03
CA PHE A 18 18.45 -25.34 9.76
C PHE A 18 17.60 -25.47 11.03
N GLN A 19 16.35 -25.02 10.97
CA GLN A 19 15.24 -25.72 11.60
C GLN A 19 14.08 -25.86 10.61
N ASN A 20 13.65 -27.11 10.43
CA ASN A 20 12.66 -27.57 9.46
C ASN A 20 11.28 -26.96 9.72
N HIS A 21 10.88 -26.00 8.88
CA HIS A 21 9.47 -25.80 8.53
C HIS A 21 9.34 -25.96 7.02
N LEU A 22 8.41 -26.83 6.62
CA LEU A 22 8.07 -27.19 5.25
C LEU A 22 8.15 -25.98 4.32
N ILE A 23 9.22 -25.91 3.51
CA ILE A 23 9.32 -24.98 2.40
C ILE A 23 8.30 -25.46 1.38
N TYR A 24 7.08 -24.94 1.44
CA TYR A 24 6.24 -24.94 0.26
C TYR A 24 6.95 -24.05 -0.75
N ASP A 25 7.52 -24.68 -1.78
CA ASP A 25 7.96 -24.07 -3.03
C ASP A 25 6.73 -23.44 -3.72
N ARG A 26 6.21 -22.35 -3.15
CA ARG A 26 5.10 -21.59 -3.74
C ARG A 26 5.71 -20.72 -4.82
N HIS A 27 5.57 -21.17 -6.06
CA HIS A 27 5.71 -20.28 -7.19
C HIS A 27 4.78 -19.07 -7.00
N PRO A 28 5.21 -17.84 -7.31
CA PRO A 28 4.39 -16.66 -7.08
C PRO A 28 3.05 -16.80 -7.80
N MET A 29 1.96 -16.51 -7.09
CA MET A 29 0.64 -16.39 -7.71
C MET A 29 0.61 -15.21 -8.69
N SER A 30 -0.46 -15.11 -9.47
CA SER A 30 -0.64 -13.95 -10.31
C SER A 30 -0.94 -12.69 -9.50
N PRO A 31 -0.69 -11.48 -10.05
CA PRO A 31 -0.96 -10.23 -9.35
C PRO A 31 -2.39 -10.10 -8.85
N TYR A 32 -3.38 -10.57 -9.64
CA TYR A 32 -4.78 -10.50 -9.25
C TYR A 32 -5.11 -11.44 -8.08
N GLU A 33 -4.48 -12.60 -7.99
CA GLU A 33 -4.67 -13.55 -6.87
C GLU A 33 -4.08 -13.05 -5.55
N TYR A 34 -2.98 -12.29 -5.57
CA TYR A 34 -2.56 -11.56 -4.37
C TYR A 34 -3.56 -10.46 -4.01
N PHE A 35 -4.03 -9.69 -4.99
CA PHE A 35 -4.98 -8.60 -4.76
C PHE A 35 -6.30 -9.07 -4.14
N LYS A 36 -6.87 -10.19 -4.60
CA LYS A 36 -8.10 -10.77 -4.06
C LYS A 36 -8.03 -11.16 -2.59
N GLN A 37 -6.82 -11.40 -2.06
CA GLN A 37 -6.65 -11.71 -0.64
C GLN A 37 -6.89 -10.48 0.25
N PHE A 38 -6.65 -9.27 -0.27
CA PHE A 38 -6.96 -8.01 0.42
C PHE A 38 -8.35 -7.48 0.10
N VAL A 39 -8.80 -7.66 -1.14
CA VAL A 39 -10.09 -7.17 -1.64
C VAL A 39 -10.94 -8.36 -2.10
N LEU A 40 -11.79 -8.83 -1.20
CA LEU A 40 -12.69 -9.95 -1.47
C LEU A 40 -13.75 -9.60 -2.52
N GLU A 41 -14.19 -10.60 -3.29
CA GLU A 41 -15.21 -10.40 -4.33
C GLU A 41 -16.53 -9.84 -3.75
N SER A 42 -16.89 -10.25 -2.54
CA SER A 42 -18.07 -9.76 -1.81
C SER A 42 -18.02 -8.27 -1.46
N LEU A 43 -16.83 -7.64 -1.48
CA LEU A 43 -16.73 -6.19 -1.28
C LEU A 43 -17.20 -5.43 -2.51
N PHE A 44 -16.97 -5.95 -3.72
CA PHE A 44 -17.55 -5.38 -4.93
C PHE A 44 -19.07 -5.53 -4.92
N ASP A 45 -19.55 -6.65 -4.36
CA ASP A 45 -20.98 -6.90 -4.19
C ASP A 45 -21.63 -5.85 -3.27
N LEU A 46 -21.02 -5.67 -2.09
CA LEU A 46 -21.44 -4.64 -1.14
C LEU A 46 -21.41 -3.23 -1.75
N MET A 47 -20.39 -2.91 -2.55
CA MET A 47 -20.27 -1.60 -3.20
C MET A 47 -21.39 -1.36 -4.23
N PHE A 48 -21.71 -2.34 -5.07
CA PHE A 48 -22.78 -2.16 -6.07
C PHE A 48 -24.16 -2.09 -5.40
N ASP A 49 -24.43 -2.95 -4.41
CA ASP A 49 -25.70 -2.95 -3.66
C ASP A 49 -25.92 -1.59 -2.98
N SER A 50 -24.89 -1.12 -2.26
CA SER A 50 -24.93 0.17 -1.58
C SER A 50 -25.12 1.33 -2.55
N THR A 51 -24.49 1.27 -3.73
CA THR A 51 -24.61 2.30 -4.77
C THR A 51 -26.02 2.33 -5.37
N ASN A 52 -26.61 1.18 -5.65
CA ASN A 52 -27.96 1.08 -6.18
C ASN A 52 -29.02 1.54 -5.16
N ILE A 53 -28.88 1.12 -3.89
CA ILE A 53 -29.75 1.58 -2.80
C ILE A 53 -29.69 3.10 -2.68
N TYR A 54 -28.49 3.68 -2.72
CA TYR A 54 -28.31 5.13 -2.67
C TYR A 54 -28.96 5.84 -3.87
N ALA A 55 -28.80 5.31 -5.08
CA ALA A 55 -29.41 5.90 -6.27
C ALA A 55 -30.95 5.92 -6.19
N MET A 56 -31.55 4.86 -5.64
CA MET A 56 -32.99 4.81 -5.36
C MET A 56 -33.41 5.84 -4.32
N GLN A 57 -32.68 5.92 -3.19
CA GLN A 57 -33.00 6.82 -2.08
C GLN A 57 -32.79 8.30 -2.40
N SER A 58 -31.80 8.62 -3.24
CA SER A 58 -31.48 9.99 -3.65
C SER A 58 -32.49 10.58 -4.63
N GLY A 59 -33.46 9.79 -5.11
CA GLY A 59 -34.46 10.23 -6.07
C GLY A 59 -33.86 10.50 -7.46
N THR A 60 -32.72 9.89 -7.78
CA THR A 60 -32.09 10.04 -9.10
C THR A 60 -32.99 9.41 -10.17
N LEU A 61 -33.69 10.24 -10.94
CA LEU A 61 -34.62 9.77 -11.97
C LEU A 61 -33.86 9.12 -13.15
N GLY A 62 -34.33 7.96 -13.60
CA GLY A 62 -33.80 7.29 -14.79
C GLY A 62 -32.40 6.68 -14.64
N PHE A 63 -31.92 6.47 -13.40
CA PHE A 63 -30.65 5.78 -13.20
C PHE A 63 -30.75 4.31 -13.64
N LYS A 64 -29.67 3.80 -14.21
CA LYS A 64 -29.54 2.36 -14.49
C LYS A 64 -28.84 1.71 -13.30
N PRO A 65 -29.41 0.62 -12.74
CA PRO A 65 -28.72 -0.12 -11.69
C PRO A 65 -27.34 -0.56 -12.17
N THR A 66 -26.34 -0.36 -11.33
CA THR A 66 -24.99 -0.82 -11.59
C THR A 66 -24.82 -2.27 -11.17
N SER A 67 -23.80 -2.93 -11.72
CA SER A 67 -23.45 -4.31 -11.38
C SER A 67 -22.12 -4.40 -10.65
N SER A 68 -21.89 -5.52 -9.97
CA SER A 68 -20.59 -5.86 -9.40
C SER A 68 -19.47 -5.80 -10.45
N GLY A 69 -19.75 -6.19 -11.69
CA GLY A 69 -18.80 -6.11 -12.81
C GLY A 69 -18.46 -4.68 -13.22
N GLU A 70 -19.46 -3.79 -13.28
CA GLU A 70 -19.25 -2.37 -13.58
C GLU A 70 -18.42 -1.67 -12.48
N ILE A 71 -18.65 -2.00 -11.20
CA ILE A 71 -17.84 -1.49 -10.10
C ILE A 71 -16.39 -1.97 -10.21
N ARG A 72 -16.14 -3.25 -10.54
CA ARG A 72 -14.78 -3.76 -10.80
C ARG A 72 -14.12 -3.01 -11.95
N THR A 73 -14.83 -2.82 -13.06
CA THR A 73 -14.31 -2.06 -14.21
C THR A 73 -13.98 -0.62 -13.83
N LEU A 74 -14.86 0.06 -13.09
CA LEU A 74 -14.62 1.42 -12.59
C LEU A 74 -13.33 1.50 -11.77
N ILE A 75 -13.15 0.58 -10.82
CA ILE A 75 -11.94 0.53 -9.97
C ILE A 75 -10.70 0.21 -10.81
N GLY A 76 -10.79 -0.76 -11.73
CA GLY A 76 -9.71 -1.10 -12.65
C GLY A 76 -9.26 0.07 -13.52
N LEU A 77 -10.22 0.85 -14.06
CA LEU A 77 -9.92 2.10 -14.78
C LEU A 77 -9.22 3.12 -13.88
N HIS A 78 -9.69 3.29 -12.64
CA HIS A 78 -9.05 4.18 -11.66
C HIS A 78 -7.63 3.76 -11.27
N LEU A 79 -7.36 2.46 -11.18
CA LEU A 79 -6.00 1.95 -10.99
C LEU A 79 -5.13 2.24 -12.21
N ALA A 80 -5.62 2.00 -13.43
CA ALA A 80 -4.89 2.30 -14.67
C ALA A 80 -4.59 3.81 -14.82
N MET A 81 -5.53 4.68 -14.46
CA MET A 81 -5.34 6.14 -14.46
C MET A 81 -4.27 6.59 -13.46
N GLY A 82 -4.14 5.91 -12.31
CA GLY A 82 -3.08 6.18 -11.33
C GLY A 82 -1.67 5.91 -11.88
N VAL A 83 -1.55 4.98 -12.84
CA VAL A 83 -0.30 4.68 -13.55
C VAL A 83 -0.08 5.66 -14.71
N MET A 84 -1.08 5.83 -15.58
CA MET A 84 -0.98 6.64 -16.80
C MET A 84 -1.51 8.05 -16.56
N LYS A 85 -0.81 8.92 -15.81
CA LYS A 85 -1.33 10.26 -15.47
C LYS A 85 -1.50 11.19 -16.68
N MET A 86 -2.74 11.58 -17.00
CA MET A 86 -3.05 12.57 -18.04
C MET A 86 -3.29 13.96 -17.42
N PRO A 87 -2.93 15.07 -18.10
CA PRO A 87 -3.09 16.43 -17.57
C PRO A 87 -4.52 16.81 -17.16
N ARG A 88 -5.52 16.22 -17.83
CA ARG A 88 -6.94 16.41 -17.51
C ARG A 88 -7.65 15.06 -17.53
N VAL A 89 -8.58 14.87 -16.60
CA VAL A 89 -9.41 13.66 -16.55
C VAL A 89 -10.13 13.45 -17.89
N SER A 90 -10.61 14.53 -18.54
CA SER A 90 -11.26 14.46 -19.86
C SER A 90 -10.41 13.82 -20.95
N MET A 91 -9.07 13.87 -20.86
CA MET A 91 -8.18 13.29 -21.87
C MET A 91 -8.13 11.77 -21.83
N TYR A 92 -8.54 11.12 -20.72
CA TYR A 92 -8.79 9.68 -20.72
C TYR A 92 -10.04 9.30 -21.53
N TRP A 93 -10.93 10.27 -21.76
CA TRP A 93 -12.28 10.08 -22.29
C TRP A 93 -12.49 10.74 -23.67
N GLU A 94 -11.47 11.40 -24.23
CA GLU A 94 -11.45 11.97 -25.59
C GLU A 94 -11.23 10.89 -26.67
N ALA A 95 -12.16 9.94 -26.69
CA ALA A 95 -12.64 9.13 -27.81
C ALA A 95 -13.88 8.35 -27.33
N GLY A 96 -14.92 9.06 -26.89
CA GLY A 96 -16.32 8.59 -26.84
C GLY A 96 -16.75 7.74 -25.65
N MET A 97 -16.94 8.34 -24.46
CA MET A 97 -18.27 8.57 -23.84
C MET A 97 -18.21 8.81 -22.31
N ASP A 98 -19.27 9.52 -21.89
CA ASP A 98 -19.52 10.31 -20.69
C ASP A 98 -19.88 9.49 -19.44
N ILE A 99 -19.35 9.89 -18.27
CA ILE A 99 -19.81 9.43 -16.96
C ILE A 99 -19.90 10.65 -16.03
N GLY A 100 -21.13 11.11 -15.80
CA GLY A 100 -21.48 12.00 -14.72
C GLY A 100 -22.18 11.24 -13.60
N ILE A 101 -21.80 11.55 -12.36
CA ILE A 101 -22.64 11.98 -11.23
C ILE A 101 -22.00 11.53 -9.91
N PHE A 102 -21.50 12.50 -9.12
CA PHE A 102 -21.42 12.39 -7.66
C PHE A 102 -21.68 13.77 -7.05
N ARG A 103 -22.78 13.93 -6.31
CA ARG A 103 -22.97 15.06 -5.39
C ARG A 103 -24.02 14.78 -4.31
N ASN A 104 -23.69 15.21 -3.08
CA ASN A 104 -24.55 15.54 -1.90
C ASN A 104 -25.27 14.36 -1.21
N THR A 105 -25.34 14.12 0.11
CA THR A 105 -24.84 14.74 1.37
C THR A 105 -25.02 13.71 2.53
N MET A 106 -24.48 13.97 3.72
CA MET A 106 -24.54 13.08 4.91
C MET A 106 -25.80 13.24 5.79
N PRO A 107 -26.22 12.20 6.54
CA PRO A 107 -27.02 12.33 7.76
C PRO A 107 -26.16 12.79 8.95
N ALA A 108 -26.75 13.56 9.87
CA ALA A 108 -26.07 14.22 10.99
C ALA A 108 -25.81 13.35 12.24
N GLU A 109 -26.21 12.08 12.26
CA GLU A 109 -26.23 11.27 13.48
C GLU A 109 -25.62 9.87 13.28
N ASN A 110 -24.35 9.81 12.90
CA ASN A 110 -23.55 8.61 13.12
C ASN A 110 -22.22 9.01 13.78
N ASN A 111 -21.97 8.50 14.99
CA ASN A 111 -20.76 8.81 15.74
C ASN A 111 -19.50 8.17 15.13
N ASP A 112 -19.65 7.22 14.21
CA ASP A 112 -18.56 6.67 13.40
C ASP A 112 -18.47 7.40 12.05
N VAL A 113 -17.43 8.21 11.86
CA VAL A 113 -17.17 8.98 10.63
C VAL A 113 -16.71 8.08 9.46
N PHE A 114 -16.22 6.86 9.75
CA PHE A 114 -15.65 5.94 8.76
C PHE A 114 -16.54 4.74 8.42
N TYR A 115 -17.75 4.63 8.97
CA TYR A 115 -18.64 3.46 8.79
C TYR A 115 -18.78 2.99 7.32
N LYS A 116 -18.80 3.93 6.36
CA LYS A 116 -18.92 3.64 4.92
C LYS A 116 -17.71 2.87 4.34
N VAL A 117 -16.53 3.03 4.94
CA VAL A 117 -15.29 2.42 4.46
C VAL A 117 -14.80 1.30 5.38
N CYS A 118 -15.37 1.16 6.58
CA CYS A 118 -15.02 0.10 7.53
C CYS A 118 -15.00 -1.30 6.90
N PRO A 119 -16.01 -1.76 6.14
CA PRO A 119 -15.98 -3.10 5.56
C PRO A 119 -14.75 -3.37 4.67
N LEU A 120 -14.32 -2.36 3.90
CA LEU A 120 -13.15 -2.44 3.03
C LEU A 120 -11.85 -2.45 3.84
N TYR A 121 -11.71 -1.54 4.80
CA TYR A 121 -10.52 -1.47 5.64
C TYR A 121 -10.41 -2.68 6.60
N ASP A 122 -11.51 -3.21 7.11
CA ASP A 122 -11.52 -4.40 7.97
C ASP A 122 -11.11 -5.65 7.18
N ALA A 123 -11.52 -5.76 5.91
CA ALA A 123 -11.07 -6.84 5.04
C ALA A 123 -9.56 -6.79 4.78
N MET A 124 -9.04 -5.61 4.45
CA MET A 124 -7.60 -5.42 4.28
C MET A 124 -6.82 -5.68 5.56
N ARG A 125 -7.32 -5.19 6.69
CA ARG A 125 -6.71 -5.38 8.02
C ARG A 125 -6.65 -6.86 8.38
N ARG A 126 -7.73 -7.61 8.15
CA ARG A 126 -7.76 -9.07 8.35
C ARG A 126 -6.63 -9.75 7.57
N ARG A 127 -6.45 -9.42 6.28
CA ARG A 127 -5.34 -9.97 5.51
C ARG A 127 -3.97 -9.57 6.07
N CYS A 128 -3.78 -8.31 6.46
CA CYS A 128 -2.52 -7.86 7.08
C CYS A 128 -2.20 -8.66 8.36
N LEU A 129 -3.22 -8.95 9.16
CA LEU A 129 -3.12 -9.73 10.39
C LEU A 129 -2.81 -11.23 10.17
N GLU A 130 -2.91 -11.73 8.94
CA GLU A 130 -2.48 -13.09 8.59
C GLU A 130 -1.00 -13.15 8.17
N LEU A 131 -0.42 -12.01 7.78
CA LEU A 131 0.96 -11.96 7.30
C LEU A 131 1.95 -12.30 8.43
N PRO A 132 2.97 -13.14 8.18
CA PRO A 132 3.97 -13.46 9.19
C PRO A 132 4.72 -12.20 9.62
N LEU A 133 4.82 -11.98 10.93
CA LEU A 133 5.53 -10.83 11.48
C LEU A 133 7.04 -10.98 11.26
N GLU A 134 7.71 -9.85 11.14
CA GLU A 134 9.16 -9.79 10.98
C GLU A 134 9.83 -9.32 12.27
N GLU A 135 11.12 -9.63 12.45
CA GLU A 135 11.85 -9.28 13.68
C GLU A 135 11.76 -7.79 14.03
N ASN A 136 12.08 -6.90 13.09
CA ASN A 136 12.07 -5.44 13.32
C ASN A 136 10.81 -4.81 12.71
N LEU A 137 9.96 -4.22 13.54
CA LEU A 137 8.70 -3.59 13.18
C LEU A 137 8.73 -2.11 13.54
N CYS A 138 8.10 -1.25 12.74
CA CYS A 138 7.95 0.18 13.06
C CYS A 138 6.47 0.59 13.04
N VAL A 139 6.08 1.48 13.96
CA VAL A 139 4.77 2.14 13.97
C VAL A 139 4.94 3.62 13.64
N ASP A 140 4.15 4.10 12.70
CA ASP A 140 4.09 5.52 12.36
C ASP A 140 2.70 5.92 11.83
N GLU A 141 2.54 7.23 11.63
CA GLU A 141 1.34 7.84 11.06
C GLU A 141 1.40 7.83 9.53
N GLN A 142 0.30 7.44 8.88
CA GLN A 142 0.11 7.67 7.45
C GLN A 142 -0.99 8.72 7.24
N MET A 143 -0.65 9.72 6.43
CA MET A 143 -1.59 10.75 6.00
C MET A 143 -2.23 10.36 4.66
N VAL A 144 -3.56 10.25 4.63
CA VAL A 144 -4.31 10.19 3.37
C VAL A 144 -4.55 11.63 2.90
N PRO A 145 -3.91 12.08 1.81
CA PRO A 145 -3.93 13.49 1.45
C PRO A 145 -5.29 13.91 0.91
N PHE A 146 -5.85 14.96 1.52
CA PHE A 146 -7.10 15.57 1.10
C PHE A 146 -6.86 16.70 0.08
N HIS A 147 -5.75 17.45 0.20
CA HIS A 147 -5.31 18.50 -0.73
C HIS A 147 -3.80 18.43 -1.00
N GLY A 148 -3.39 18.58 -2.26
CA GLY A 148 -2.00 18.82 -2.69
C GLY A 148 -1.09 17.60 -2.79
N SER A 149 -0.13 17.66 -3.72
CA SER A 149 0.93 16.66 -3.92
C SER A 149 2.16 17.00 -3.06
N LEU A 150 2.87 15.96 -2.60
CA LEU A 150 4.22 16.10 -2.05
C LEU A 150 5.22 15.74 -3.15
N SER A 151 6.04 16.70 -3.58
CA SER A 151 7.02 16.56 -4.66
C SER A 151 8.46 16.46 -4.12
N VAL A 152 8.72 15.54 -3.19
CA VAL A 152 10.08 15.26 -2.72
C VAL A 152 10.26 13.75 -2.59
N LYS A 153 11.05 13.16 -3.49
CA LYS A 153 11.44 11.75 -3.43
C LYS A 153 12.64 11.63 -2.48
N GLN A 154 12.39 11.22 -1.23
CA GLN A 154 13.44 10.83 -0.29
C GLN A 154 13.73 9.34 -0.44
N TYR A 155 15.00 8.93 -0.38
CA TYR A 155 15.35 7.52 -0.26
C TYR A 155 15.10 7.07 1.17
N VAL A 156 14.20 6.11 1.32
CA VAL A 156 13.77 5.58 2.62
C VAL A 156 14.15 4.11 2.67
N LYS A 157 14.87 3.71 3.71
CA LYS A 157 15.16 2.29 3.98
C LYS A 157 13.84 1.66 4.44
N GLY A 158 13.46 0.49 3.91
CA GLY A 158 12.14 -0.10 4.14
C GLY A 158 11.83 -1.30 3.25
N ASN A 159 10.93 -2.19 3.68
CA ASN A 159 10.23 -3.10 2.77
C ASN A 159 8.83 -2.57 2.44
N GLY A 160 8.27 -1.72 3.30
CA GLY A 160 6.99 -1.05 3.09
C GLY A 160 5.75 -1.92 3.32
N MET A 161 5.89 -3.13 3.85
CA MET A 161 4.74 -4.03 4.07
C MET A 161 3.90 -3.57 5.26
N ALA A 162 2.58 -3.48 5.13
CA ALA A 162 1.70 -3.21 6.28
C ALA A 162 1.26 -4.51 6.99
N TYR A 163 1.43 -4.58 8.31
CA TYR A 163 1.07 -5.74 9.15
C TYR A 163 -0.20 -5.54 9.97
N ASP A 164 -0.47 -4.30 10.36
CA ASP A 164 -1.70 -3.89 11.02
C ASP A 164 -1.87 -2.38 10.86
N PHE A 165 -3.10 -1.89 10.98
CA PHE A 165 -3.38 -0.46 11.00
C PHE A 165 -4.66 -0.12 11.75
N LEU A 166 -4.77 1.14 12.18
CA LEU A 166 -5.97 1.68 12.83
C LEU A 166 -6.39 3.00 12.19
N LEU A 167 -7.69 3.13 11.89
CA LEU A 167 -8.26 4.40 11.45
C LEU A 167 -8.51 5.32 12.64
N HIS A 168 -7.77 6.41 12.70
CA HIS A 168 -7.91 7.40 13.76
C HIS A 168 -9.12 8.32 13.55
N GLN A 169 -10.05 8.29 14.51
CA GLN A 169 -11.28 9.09 14.55
C GLN A 169 -11.19 10.36 15.44
N GLY A 170 -10.02 10.69 15.99
CA GLY A 170 -9.87 11.88 16.86
C GLY A 170 -10.32 11.69 18.32
N ALA A 171 -10.86 10.52 18.68
CA ALA A 171 -11.27 10.20 20.04
C ALA A 171 -10.11 9.73 20.91
N THR A 172 -10.15 10.09 22.20
CA THR A 172 -9.10 9.82 23.21
C THR A 172 -9.14 8.35 23.66
N MET A 173 -7.99 7.67 23.64
CA MET A 173 -7.83 6.33 24.23
C MET A 173 -7.39 6.44 25.70
N GLU A 174 -7.72 5.44 26.53
CA GLU A 174 -7.46 5.43 27.98
C GLU A 174 -5.97 5.55 28.36
N LEU A 175 -5.04 5.06 27.52
CA LEU A 175 -3.59 5.17 27.69
C LEU A 175 -2.98 6.46 27.12
N GLY A 176 -3.82 7.41 26.68
CA GLY A 176 -3.43 8.52 25.82
C GLY A 176 -3.36 8.08 24.34
N LEU A 177 -3.62 9.04 23.43
CA LEU A 177 -3.81 8.79 22.00
C LEU A 177 -2.68 7.95 21.37
N GLY A 178 -1.43 8.32 21.63
CA GLY A 178 -0.27 7.65 21.03
C GLY A 178 0.01 6.27 21.64
N ALA A 179 0.11 6.18 22.97
CA ALA A 179 0.46 4.92 23.62
C ALA A 179 -0.64 3.85 23.47
N GLY A 180 -1.92 4.26 23.45
CA GLY A 180 -3.05 3.35 23.19
C GLY A 180 -3.00 2.75 21.78
N VAL A 181 -2.64 3.55 20.78
CA VAL A 181 -2.46 3.08 19.39
C VAL A 181 -1.37 2.02 19.32
N VAL A 182 -0.18 2.30 19.87
CA VAL A 182 0.93 1.32 19.84
C VAL A 182 0.57 0.08 20.67
N TYR A 183 -0.10 0.25 21.79
CA TYR A 183 -0.55 -0.88 22.61
C TYR A 183 -1.48 -1.82 21.82
N HIS A 184 -2.45 -1.26 21.09
CA HIS A 184 -3.40 -2.02 20.27
C HIS A 184 -2.70 -2.69 19.08
N LEU A 185 -1.90 -1.93 18.33
CA LEU A 185 -1.14 -2.41 17.17
C LEU A 185 -0.13 -3.51 17.55
N SER A 186 0.39 -3.48 18.77
CA SER A 186 1.32 -4.49 19.28
C SER A 186 0.66 -5.70 19.92
N GLN A 187 -0.68 -5.82 19.95
CA GLN A 187 -1.37 -6.94 20.63
C GLN A 187 -0.99 -8.31 20.07
N ARG A 188 -0.77 -8.39 18.75
CA ARG A 188 -0.38 -9.62 18.07
C ARG A 188 1.10 -9.98 18.23
N ILE A 189 1.93 -9.02 18.66
CA ILE A 189 3.36 -9.25 18.84
C ILE A 189 3.55 -9.98 20.17
N THR A 190 3.58 -11.32 20.12
CA THR A 190 3.68 -12.19 21.30
C THR A 190 5.00 -12.96 21.38
N GLU A 191 5.79 -12.98 20.30
CA GLU A 191 7.08 -13.67 20.27
C GLU A 191 8.19 -12.79 20.85
N ALA A 192 9.10 -13.42 21.61
CA ALA A 192 10.19 -12.74 22.32
C ALA A 192 11.26 -12.14 21.38
N ASP A 193 11.22 -12.44 20.08
CA ASP A 193 12.24 -12.01 19.12
C ASP A 193 11.87 -10.74 18.34
N HIS A 194 10.63 -10.24 18.48
CA HIS A 194 10.22 -9.02 17.78
C HIS A 194 10.61 -7.74 18.52
N LYS A 195 11.16 -6.79 17.78
CA LYS A 195 11.57 -5.45 18.21
C LYS A 195 10.70 -4.39 17.53
N LEU A 196 10.05 -3.55 18.33
CA LEU A 196 9.13 -2.53 17.88
C LEU A 196 9.72 -1.13 18.02
N TYR A 197 9.69 -0.35 16.94
CA TYR A 197 10.24 1.00 16.89
C TYR A 197 9.17 2.03 16.57
N PHE A 198 9.26 3.22 17.16
CA PHE A 198 8.28 4.28 16.97
C PHE A 198 8.85 5.66 17.26
N ASP A 199 8.25 6.71 16.69
CA ASP A 199 8.68 8.08 16.93
C ASP A 199 8.24 8.60 18.31
N ASN A 200 8.83 9.72 18.70
CA ASN A 200 8.66 10.43 19.95
C ASN A 200 7.21 10.80 20.30
N TYR A 201 6.30 10.81 19.31
CA TYR A 201 4.88 10.99 19.57
C TYR A 201 4.32 9.85 20.42
N PHE A 202 4.79 8.63 20.20
CA PHE A 202 4.30 7.40 20.86
C PHE A 202 5.11 7.01 22.10
N THR A 203 6.40 7.36 22.15
CA THR A 203 7.31 6.93 23.21
C THR A 203 6.95 7.49 24.59
N THR A 204 6.70 6.59 25.55
CA THR A 204 6.49 6.87 26.97
C THR A 204 7.11 5.76 27.82
N TYR A 205 7.44 6.06 29.08
CA TYR A 205 7.96 5.05 30.02
C TYR A 205 6.98 3.89 30.20
N ASN A 206 5.70 4.21 30.46
CA ASN A 206 4.66 3.19 30.66
C ASN A 206 4.54 2.25 29.46
N LEU A 207 4.61 2.76 28.22
CA LEU A 207 4.54 1.90 27.03
C LEU A 207 5.70 0.91 26.95
N LEU A 208 6.92 1.33 27.31
CA LEU A 208 8.11 0.49 27.33
C LEU A 208 8.10 -0.52 28.49
N GLU A 209 7.40 -0.21 29.58
CA GLU A 209 7.25 -1.10 30.73
C GLU A 209 6.09 -2.09 30.57
N LEU A 210 4.96 -1.65 30.01
CA LEU A 210 3.67 -2.36 30.00
C LEU A 210 3.68 -3.65 29.17
N LYS A 211 4.65 -3.82 28.27
CA LYS A 211 4.72 -4.98 27.39
C LYS A 211 6.05 -5.70 27.51
N LYS A 212 5.98 -7.03 27.55
CA LYS A 212 7.12 -7.95 27.36
C LYS A 212 7.63 -7.95 25.90
N ILE A 213 7.48 -6.83 25.20
CA ILE A 213 7.91 -6.66 23.81
C ILE A 213 9.14 -5.76 23.86
N HIS A 214 10.17 -6.18 23.13
CA HIS A 214 11.34 -5.35 22.90
C HIS A 214 10.95 -4.13 22.08
N ALA A 215 11.20 -2.93 22.58
CA ALA A 215 10.82 -1.69 21.93
C ALA A 215 11.84 -0.56 22.15
N ALA A 216 12.00 0.29 21.14
CA ALA A 216 12.85 1.47 21.22
C ALA A 216 12.31 2.62 20.35
N GLY A 217 12.37 3.84 20.85
CA GLY A 217 11.90 5.02 20.11
C GLY A 217 12.67 6.28 20.45
N THR A 218 12.55 7.29 19.61
CA THR A 218 13.00 8.65 19.99
C THR A 218 12.14 9.13 21.16
N ALA A 219 12.70 9.91 22.07
CA ALA A 219 12.07 10.23 23.34
C ALA A 219 12.05 11.74 23.59
N ARG A 220 10.91 12.24 24.08
CA ARG A 220 10.84 13.58 24.67
C ARG A 220 11.18 13.47 26.15
N VAL A 221 12.25 14.11 26.57
CA VAL A 221 12.77 14.04 27.96
C VAL A 221 11.69 14.40 29.00
N CYS A 222 10.79 15.33 28.68
CA CYS A 222 9.68 15.73 29.56
C CYS A 222 8.68 14.59 29.88
N ARG A 223 8.72 13.48 29.15
CA ARG A 223 7.87 12.29 29.40
C ARG A 223 8.50 11.26 30.35
N PHE A 224 9.71 11.51 30.84
CA PHE A 224 10.52 10.57 31.62
C PHE A 224 10.95 11.12 32.99
N ALA A 225 10.13 12.00 33.58
CA ALA A 225 10.33 12.52 34.95
C ALA A 225 11.72 13.13 35.22
N ASN A 226 12.24 13.93 34.28
CA ASN A 226 13.54 14.63 34.38
C ASN A 226 14.70 13.67 34.72
N PRO A 227 15.02 12.74 33.82
CA PRO A 227 16.12 11.80 34.01
C PRO A 227 17.46 12.56 34.11
N PRO A 228 18.48 11.99 34.79
CA PRO A 228 19.77 12.63 35.02
C PRO A 228 20.68 12.61 33.77
N LEU A 229 20.14 13.01 32.62
CA LEU A 229 20.88 13.15 31.38
C LEU A 229 21.57 14.52 31.32
N GLN A 230 22.75 14.56 30.72
CA GLN A 230 23.50 15.78 30.46
C GLN A 230 22.67 16.78 29.65
N SER A 231 22.77 18.06 29.99
CA SER A 231 22.06 19.13 29.26
C SER A 231 22.55 19.26 27.81
N ASP A 232 21.70 19.77 26.91
CA ASP A 232 22.08 20.02 25.50
C ASP A 232 23.30 20.95 25.40
N LYS A 233 23.46 21.89 26.35
CA LYS A 233 24.61 22.80 26.40
C LYS A 233 25.93 22.09 26.68
N VAL A 234 25.90 21.01 27.47
CA VAL A 234 27.08 20.21 27.78
C VAL A 234 27.39 19.30 26.59
N MET A 235 26.38 18.58 26.08
CA MET A 235 26.53 17.72 24.91
C MET A 235 27.05 18.48 23.68
N ALA A 236 26.61 19.73 23.46
CA ALA A 236 27.07 20.54 22.34
C ALA A 236 28.55 20.97 22.40
N LYS A 237 29.19 20.84 23.56
CA LYS A 237 30.65 21.08 23.73
C LYS A 237 31.47 19.80 23.55
N MET A 238 30.81 18.64 23.59
CA MET A 238 31.45 17.34 23.40
C MET A 238 31.67 17.05 21.91
N PRO A 239 32.59 16.15 21.56
CA PRO A 239 32.76 15.74 20.18
C PRO A 239 31.48 15.11 19.62
N ARG A 240 31.27 15.30 18.31
CA ARG A 240 30.17 14.68 17.57
C ARG A 240 30.30 13.15 17.69
N GLY A 241 29.21 12.49 18.08
CA GLY A 241 29.16 11.06 18.39
C GLY A 241 29.17 10.75 19.90
N SER A 242 29.40 11.74 20.76
CA SER A 242 29.30 11.53 22.22
C SER A 242 27.89 11.09 22.62
N CYS A 243 27.86 10.17 23.60
CA CYS A 243 26.63 9.66 24.18
C CYS A 243 26.66 9.78 25.71
N ASP A 244 25.47 9.84 26.28
CA ASP A 244 25.22 9.84 27.72
C ASP A 244 24.04 8.90 27.99
N GLU A 245 24.15 8.07 29.02
CA GLU A 245 23.20 7.00 29.30
C GLU A 245 22.63 7.12 30.71
N ALA A 246 21.32 6.96 30.84
CA ALA A 246 20.64 6.87 32.12
C ALA A 246 19.70 5.66 32.12
N VAL A 247 19.80 4.82 33.14
CA VAL A 247 18.97 3.63 33.30
C VAL A 247 17.94 3.88 34.39
N SER A 248 16.71 3.39 34.20
CA SER A 248 15.67 3.45 35.22
C SER A 248 16.06 2.66 36.48
N ARG A 249 15.49 3.01 37.63
CA ARG A 249 15.84 2.38 38.92
C ARG A 249 15.57 0.88 38.96
N ASP A 250 14.56 0.43 38.21
CA ASP A 250 14.19 -0.97 38.07
C ASP A 250 14.98 -1.70 36.97
N GLY A 251 15.89 -1.01 36.27
CA GLY A 251 16.73 -1.59 35.22
C GLY A 251 16.01 -1.92 33.91
N LYS A 252 14.71 -1.62 33.79
CA LYS A 252 13.89 -2.04 32.64
C LYS A 252 13.98 -1.13 31.43
N VAL A 253 14.21 0.16 31.63
CA VAL A 253 14.21 1.16 30.56
C VAL A 253 15.50 1.97 30.61
N THR A 254 16.17 2.05 29.48
CA THR A 254 17.38 2.85 29.29
C THR A 254 17.08 4.03 28.38
N LEU A 255 17.59 5.19 28.78
CA LEU A 255 17.62 6.40 27.99
C LEU A 255 19.05 6.66 27.50
N VAL A 256 19.20 6.88 26.20
CA VAL A 256 20.48 7.22 25.59
C VAL A 256 20.36 8.56 24.89
N LYS A 257 21.13 9.53 25.34
CA LYS A 257 21.28 10.82 24.67
C LYS A 257 22.51 10.78 23.77
N TRP A 258 22.30 10.86 22.47
CA TRP A 258 23.36 10.87 21.47
C TRP A 258 23.47 12.24 20.81
N PHE A 259 24.69 12.78 20.72
CA PHE A 259 24.94 14.07 20.09
C PHE A 259 25.52 13.91 18.69
N ASP A 260 24.73 14.31 17.69
CA ASP A 260 25.19 14.43 16.30
C ASP A 260 25.36 15.92 15.94
N SER A 261 24.54 16.45 15.03
CA SER A 261 24.41 17.90 14.82
C SER A 261 23.55 18.57 15.89
N ARG A 262 22.66 17.79 16.51
CA ARG A 262 21.84 18.11 17.68
C ARG A 262 21.73 16.85 18.55
N SER A 263 21.38 17.04 19.81
CA SER A 263 21.09 15.92 20.70
C SER A 263 19.79 15.23 20.30
N VAL A 264 19.83 13.90 20.23
CA VAL A 264 18.65 13.02 20.11
C VAL A 264 18.64 12.15 21.36
N VAL A 265 17.46 11.96 21.95
CA VAL A 265 17.28 11.05 23.08
C VAL A 265 16.49 9.85 22.59
N MET A 266 17.01 8.65 22.89
CA MET A 266 16.36 7.38 22.64
C MET A 266 15.88 6.80 23.97
N ALA A 267 14.72 6.15 23.97
CA ALA A 267 14.26 5.33 25.08
C ALA A 267 14.08 3.89 24.58
N SER A 268 14.51 2.92 25.37
CA SER A 268 14.58 1.52 24.95
C SER A 268 14.47 0.58 26.15
N ASN A 269 13.80 -0.56 25.98
CA ASN A 269 13.80 -1.68 26.95
C ASN A 269 14.59 -2.90 26.41
N VAL A 270 15.44 -2.67 25.39
CA VAL A 270 16.18 -3.73 24.67
C VAL A 270 17.67 -3.51 24.80
N VAL A 271 18.14 -2.36 24.29
CA VAL A 271 19.54 -1.98 24.25
C VAL A 271 19.70 -0.48 24.48
N GLY A 272 20.75 -0.12 25.20
CA GLY A 272 21.18 1.26 25.42
C GLY A 272 22.31 1.66 24.46
N VAL A 273 23.44 2.11 25.02
CA VAL A 273 24.64 2.45 24.25
C VAL A 273 25.18 1.23 23.52
N GLY A 274 25.24 0.08 24.20
CA GLY A 274 25.59 -1.21 23.62
C GLY A 274 26.92 -1.21 22.85
N THR A 275 26.97 -1.99 21.78
CA THR A 275 28.13 -2.04 20.87
C THR A 275 28.09 -0.86 19.92
N MET A 276 28.98 0.11 20.13
CA MET A 276 29.08 1.28 19.26
C MET A 276 29.72 0.93 17.90
N ASP A 277 29.20 1.52 16.83
CA ASP A 277 29.79 1.47 15.49
C ASP A 277 29.97 2.88 14.92
N GLU A 278 30.53 2.97 13.71
CA GLU A 278 30.73 4.25 13.01
C GLU A 278 29.76 4.41 11.85
N VAL A 279 29.10 5.56 11.77
CA VAL A 279 28.23 5.94 10.64
C VAL A 279 28.79 7.15 9.89
N GLN A 280 28.72 7.11 8.55
CA GLN A 280 29.08 8.26 7.73
C GLN A 280 27.98 9.31 7.79
N ARG A 281 28.34 10.52 8.22
CA ARG A 281 27.43 11.67 8.28
C ARG A 281 28.01 12.87 7.56
N TRP A 282 27.19 13.53 6.77
CA TRP A 282 27.57 14.80 6.16
C TRP A 282 27.73 15.88 7.24
N ASP A 283 28.82 16.62 7.17
CA ASP A 283 29.05 17.80 7.98
C ASP A 283 28.95 19.05 7.12
N LYS A 284 27.91 19.88 7.38
CA LYS A 284 27.68 21.10 6.61
C LYS A 284 28.77 22.16 6.83
N LYS A 285 29.44 22.16 7.99
CA LYS A 285 30.47 23.17 8.30
C LYS A 285 31.78 22.83 7.58
N GLN A 286 32.12 21.56 7.52
CA GLN A 286 33.35 21.08 6.88
C GLN A 286 33.16 20.67 5.41
N GLY A 287 31.92 20.59 4.92
CA GLY A 287 31.62 20.21 3.54
C GLY A 287 32.09 18.79 3.18
N ARG A 288 32.17 17.88 4.15
CA ARG A 288 32.66 16.51 3.96
C ARG A 288 31.91 15.49 4.82
N PHE A 289 32.04 14.22 4.47
CA PHE A 289 31.56 13.12 5.32
C PHE A 289 32.53 12.88 6.48
N LEU A 290 31.96 12.80 7.69
CA LEU A 290 32.66 12.42 8.91
C LEU A 290 32.21 11.02 9.33
N LYS A 291 33.13 10.26 9.93
CA LYS A 291 32.79 9.05 10.67
C LYS A 291 32.41 9.45 12.08
N VAL A 292 31.18 9.14 12.47
CA VAL A 292 30.61 9.51 13.77
C VAL A 292 30.26 8.22 14.49
N SER A 293 30.75 8.08 15.73
CA SER A 293 30.36 6.96 16.58
C SER A 293 28.87 7.05 16.91
N ARG A 294 28.12 5.96 16.72
CA ARG A 294 26.70 5.88 17.08
C ARG A 294 26.48 4.70 18.05
N PRO A 295 25.59 4.88 19.05
CA PRO A 295 25.20 3.80 19.93
C PRO A 295 24.30 2.79 19.22
N GLU A 296 24.25 1.57 19.76
CA GLU A 296 23.54 0.43 19.18
C GLU A 296 22.04 0.71 19.03
N VAL A 297 21.40 1.34 20.04
CA VAL A 297 19.98 1.72 19.96
C VAL A 297 19.68 2.65 18.77
N VAL A 298 20.59 3.57 18.45
CA VAL A 298 20.43 4.50 17.32
C VAL A 298 20.65 3.77 16.00
N LYS A 299 21.56 2.80 15.95
CA LYS A 299 21.75 1.94 14.79
C LYS A 299 20.46 1.17 14.47
N LEU A 300 19.97 0.41 15.47
CA LEU A 300 18.78 -0.42 15.31
C LEU A 300 17.55 0.41 14.94
N TYR A 301 17.34 1.56 15.59
CA TYR A 301 16.25 2.47 15.25
C TYR A 301 16.34 2.96 13.79
N ASN A 302 17.51 3.40 13.32
CA ASN A 302 17.68 3.84 11.93
C ASN A 302 17.56 2.71 10.90
N GLU A 303 17.78 1.46 11.32
CA GLU A 303 17.63 0.25 10.49
C GLU A 303 16.20 -0.30 10.49
N ALA A 304 15.37 0.09 11.47
CA ALA A 304 13.98 -0.35 11.60
C ALA A 304 12.95 0.72 11.21
N MET A 305 13.29 2.01 11.29
CA MET A 305 12.40 3.13 10.93
C MET A 305 12.45 3.50 9.45
N GLY A 306 11.29 3.82 8.88
CA GLY A 306 11.13 4.17 7.45
C GLY A 306 10.23 3.21 6.67
N GLY A 307 9.70 2.16 7.30
CA GLY A 307 8.85 1.19 6.62
C GLY A 307 7.55 1.85 6.19
N VAL A 308 6.93 2.60 7.09
CA VAL A 308 5.70 3.36 6.83
C VAL A 308 5.94 4.46 5.79
N ASP A 309 7.08 5.16 5.87
CA ASP A 309 7.48 6.15 4.87
C ASP A 309 7.67 5.54 3.48
N LEU A 310 8.22 4.33 3.39
CA LEU A 310 8.38 3.64 2.11
C LEU A 310 7.02 3.15 1.56
N LEU A 311 6.13 2.67 2.42
CA LEU A 311 4.75 2.38 2.03
C LEU A 311 4.06 3.63 1.49
N ASN A 312 4.19 4.76 2.18
CA ASN A 312 3.69 6.07 1.75
C ASN A 312 4.26 6.43 0.36
N GLN A 313 5.55 6.19 0.17
CA GLN A 313 6.22 6.42 -1.10
C GLN A 313 5.62 5.52 -2.20
N PHE A 314 5.48 4.21 -1.99
CA PHE A 314 4.92 3.29 -2.98
C PHE A 314 3.48 3.63 -3.35
N VAL A 315 2.63 3.94 -2.37
CA VAL A 315 1.26 4.42 -2.60
C VAL A 315 1.28 5.73 -3.39
N SER A 316 2.23 6.64 -3.12
CA SER A 316 2.32 7.93 -3.81
C SER A 316 2.76 7.83 -5.28
N LEU A 317 3.57 6.82 -5.65
CA LEU A 317 4.14 6.68 -7.00
C LEU A 317 3.04 6.58 -8.06
N TYR A 318 2.06 5.73 -7.82
CA TYR A 318 0.95 5.46 -8.75
C TYR A 318 -0.41 5.77 -8.13
N ARG A 319 -0.47 6.76 -7.23
CA ARG A 319 -1.68 7.12 -6.50
C ARG A 319 -2.88 7.26 -7.44
N THR A 320 -3.96 6.56 -7.12
CA THR A 320 -5.24 6.69 -7.78
C THR A 320 -5.94 7.95 -7.27
N GLU A 321 -6.15 8.90 -8.18
CA GLU A 321 -6.76 10.20 -7.86
C GLU A 321 -8.20 10.25 -8.37
N ILE A 322 -9.14 10.54 -7.47
CA ILE A 322 -10.50 10.95 -7.82
C ILE A 322 -10.66 12.41 -7.43
N ARG A 323 -11.10 13.24 -8.38
CA ARG A 323 -11.46 14.63 -8.12
C ARG A 323 -12.82 14.67 -7.41
N SER A 324 -12.80 14.39 -6.11
CA SER A 324 -13.98 14.54 -5.24
C SER A 324 -13.64 15.40 -4.01
N ARG A 325 -14.67 16.11 -3.53
CA ARG A 325 -14.67 16.77 -2.22
C ARG A 325 -15.10 15.82 -1.10
N GLU A 326 -15.58 14.63 -1.44
CA GLU A 326 -15.99 13.61 -0.47
C GLU A 326 -14.77 12.81 0.02
N SER A 327 -14.59 12.76 1.34
CA SER A 327 -13.50 12.01 1.98
C SER A 327 -13.64 10.50 1.80
N THR A 328 -14.87 9.97 1.76
CA THR A 328 -15.18 8.54 1.54
C THR A 328 -14.49 7.99 0.29
N LEU A 329 -14.64 8.67 -0.85
CA LEU A 329 -14.08 8.22 -2.12
C LEU A 329 -12.54 8.24 -2.10
N ARG A 330 -11.92 9.18 -1.39
CA ARG A 330 -10.46 9.23 -1.22
C ARG A 330 -9.94 8.10 -0.35
N MET A 331 -10.69 7.73 0.68
CA MET A 331 -10.39 6.59 1.54
C MET A 331 -10.53 5.28 0.75
N ILE A 332 -11.56 5.14 -0.08
CA ILE A 332 -11.75 3.97 -0.96
C ILE A 332 -10.59 3.84 -1.95
N THR A 333 -10.21 4.91 -2.66
CA THR A 333 -9.09 4.84 -3.61
C THR A 333 -7.76 4.55 -2.93
N HIS A 334 -7.55 5.14 -1.74
CA HIS A 334 -6.38 4.85 -0.93
C HIS A 334 -6.33 3.39 -0.49
N ALA A 335 -7.46 2.83 -0.06
CA ALA A 335 -7.56 1.42 0.32
C ALA A 335 -7.16 0.50 -0.85
N PHE A 336 -7.63 0.77 -2.07
CA PHE A 336 -7.20 0.02 -3.25
C PHE A 336 -5.70 0.17 -3.56
N ASP A 337 -5.15 1.38 -3.46
CA ASP A 337 -3.71 1.59 -3.66
C ASP A 337 -2.89 0.83 -2.61
N LEU A 338 -3.30 0.88 -1.34
CA LEU A 338 -2.65 0.17 -0.24
C LEU A 338 -2.75 -1.35 -0.43
N ALA A 339 -3.89 -1.87 -0.87
CA ALA A 339 -4.08 -3.29 -1.20
C ALA A 339 -3.14 -3.73 -2.34
N VAL A 340 -3.04 -2.94 -3.42
CA VAL A 340 -2.14 -3.22 -4.54
C VAL A 340 -0.67 -3.22 -4.10
N VAL A 341 -0.27 -2.24 -3.27
CA VAL A 341 1.11 -2.16 -2.77
C VAL A 341 1.45 -3.35 -1.88
N ASN A 342 0.61 -3.69 -0.90
CA ASN A 342 0.87 -4.86 -0.05
C ASN A 342 0.88 -6.16 -0.86
N SER A 343 -0.05 -6.32 -1.81
CA SER A 343 -0.08 -7.47 -2.73
C SER A 343 1.21 -7.61 -3.54
N TRP A 344 1.74 -6.49 -4.06
CA TRP A 344 3.00 -6.47 -4.78
C TRP A 344 4.19 -6.83 -3.89
N LEU A 345 4.17 -6.40 -2.62
CA LEU A 345 5.21 -6.75 -1.66
C LEU A 345 5.19 -8.23 -1.30
N GLU A 346 4.01 -8.86 -1.15
CA GLU A 346 3.88 -10.30 -0.96
C GLU A 346 4.42 -11.06 -2.17
N TYR A 347 4.00 -10.65 -3.39
CA TYR A 347 4.53 -11.18 -4.64
C TYR A 347 6.06 -11.12 -4.71
N ARG A 348 6.67 -10.01 -4.27
CA ARG A 348 8.13 -9.87 -4.25
C ARG A 348 8.80 -10.77 -3.22
N LEU A 349 8.16 -11.05 -2.10
CA LEU A 349 8.68 -11.99 -1.09
C LEU A 349 8.66 -13.41 -1.65
N ASP A 350 7.55 -13.82 -2.26
CA ASP A 350 7.42 -15.16 -2.84
C ASP A 350 8.31 -15.33 -4.08
N ALA A 351 8.46 -14.28 -4.91
CA ALA A 351 9.40 -14.31 -6.03
C ALA A 351 10.86 -14.49 -5.57
N LYS A 352 11.23 -13.88 -4.44
CA LYS A 352 12.55 -14.09 -3.83
C LYS A 352 12.71 -15.50 -3.27
N ARG A 353 11.68 -16.04 -2.60
CA ARG A 353 11.68 -17.43 -2.08
C ARG A 353 11.82 -18.45 -3.21
N ALA A 354 11.15 -18.19 -4.34
CA ALA A 354 11.25 -18.99 -5.56
C ALA A 354 12.54 -18.72 -6.38
N ASN A 355 13.50 -17.94 -5.85
CA ASN A 355 14.77 -17.58 -6.52
C ASN A 355 14.61 -17.00 -7.94
N LEU A 356 13.53 -16.25 -8.20
CA LEU A 356 13.34 -15.56 -9.47
C LEU A 356 14.32 -14.39 -9.62
N GLN A 357 14.86 -14.22 -10.82
CA GLN A 357 15.70 -13.08 -11.14
C GLN A 357 14.85 -11.82 -11.22
N THR A 358 15.42 -10.66 -10.86
CA THR A 358 14.70 -9.37 -10.88
C THR A 358 14.05 -9.06 -12.23
N LYS A 359 14.69 -9.44 -13.33
CA LYS A 359 14.17 -9.28 -14.71
C LYS A 359 12.89 -10.07 -14.99
N ASP A 360 12.68 -11.16 -14.25
CA ASP A 360 11.54 -12.07 -14.37
C ASP A 360 10.45 -11.73 -13.33
N THR A 361 10.64 -10.65 -12.58
CA THR A 361 9.68 -10.14 -11.60
C THR A 361 9.03 -8.84 -12.06
N LEU A 362 7.75 -8.68 -11.80
CA LEU A 362 7.02 -7.44 -12.12
C LEU A 362 7.41 -6.32 -11.15
N ASP A 363 7.74 -5.15 -11.70
CA ASP A 363 7.79 -3.92 -10.93
C ASP A 363 6.37 -3.48 -10.51
N LEU A 364 6.28 -2.48 -9.62
CA LEU A 364 4.99 -2.02 -9.11
C LEU A 364 4.05 -1.49 -10.22
N LEU A 365 4.62 -0.91 -11.28
CA LEU A 365 3.86 -0.38 -12.41
C LEU A 365 3.15 -1.51 -13.15
N HIS A 366 3.92 -2.50 -13.58
CA HIS A 366 3.40 -3.64 -14.34
C HIS A 366 2.48 -4.51 -13.47
N PHE A 367 2.79 -4.66 -12.18
CA PHE A 367 1.92 -5.34 -11.24
C PHE A 367 0.56 -4.64 -11.12
N LYS A 368 0.55 -3.31 -10.89
CA LYS A 368 -0.68 -2.53 -10.80
C LYS A 368 -1.48 -2.53 -12.10
N MET A 369 -0.81 -2.46 -13.25
CA MET A 369 -1.46 -2.55 -14.56
C MET A 369 -2.07 -3.93 -14.81
N ASN A 370 -1.43 -5.01 -14.38
CA ASN A 370 -1.98 -6.36 -14.48
C ASN A 370 -3.28 -6.49 -13.67
N VAL A 371 -3.27 -6.04 -12.41
CA VAL A 371 -4.47 -6.00 -11.56
C VAL A 371 -5.58 -5.16 -12.21
N ALA A 372 -5.24 -3.98 -12.72
CA ALA A 372 -6.19 -3.10 -13.41
C ALA A 372 -6.81 -3.76 -14.65
N GLN A 373 -6.00 -4.43 -15.47
CA GLN A 373 -6.47 -5.14 -16.67
C GLN A 373 -7.41 -6.30 -16.32
N CYS A 374 -7.10 -7.07 -15.27
CA CYS A 374 -7.98 -8.12 -14.78
C CYS A 374 -9.34 -7.54 -14.37
N LEU A 375 -9.35 -6.49 -13.53
CA LEU A 375 -10.58 -5.84 -13.07
C LEU A 375 -11.45 -5.25 -14.21
N VAL A 376 -10.82 -4.70 -15.25
CA VAL A 376 -11.54 -4.20 -16.43
C VAL A 376 -12.08 -5.33 -17.30
N SER A 377 -11.35 -6.43 -17.42
CA SER A 377 -11.68 -7.49 -18.38
C SER A 377 -12.73 -8.49 -17.88
N VAL A 378 -12.99 -8.55 -16.57
CA VAL A 378 -14.06 -9.39 -15.99
C VAL A 378 -15.45 -8.99 -16.51
N HIS A 379 -15.65 -7.73 -16.92
CA HIS A 379 -16.95 -7.22 -17.37
C HIS A 379 -16.92 -6.61 -18.78
N LYS A 380 -16.15 -7.19 -19.71
CA LYS A 380 -16.38 -6.92 -21.13
C LYS A 380 -17.71 -7.56 -21.55
N LEU A 381 -18.81 -6.94 -21.13
CA LEU A 381 -20.11 -7.12 -21.78
C LEU A 381 -19.89 -6.82 -23.26
N VAL A 382 -20.39 -7.71 -24.11
CA VAL A 382 -20.69 -7.44 -25.51
C VAL A 382 -21.39 -6.09 -25.54
N ALA A 383 -20.66 -5.03 -25.90
CA ALA A 383 -21.27 -3.73 -26.08
C ALA A 383 -22.28 -3.93 -27.20
N ALA A 384 -23.57 -4.02 -26.87
CA ALA A 384 -24.62 -3.88 -27.86
C ALA A 384 -24.29 -2.58 -28.59
N LYS A 385 -23.95 -2.67 -29.88
CA LYS A 385 -23.57 -1.54 -30.72
C LYS A 385 -24.64 -0.46 -30.48
N ARG A 386 -24.32 0.59 -29.73
CA ARG A 386 -25.23 1.73 -29.59
C ARG A 386 -25.40 2.26 -31.01
N GLY A 387 -26.58 2.03 -31.58
CA GLY A 387 -26.93 2.52 -32.90
C GLY A 387 -26.72 4.02 -32.94
N ARG A 388 -25.96 4.48 -33.93
CA ARG A 388 -25.75 5.90 -34.22
C ARG A 388 -27.12 6.55 -34.50
N PRO A 389 -27.45 7.72 -33.92
CA PRO A 389 -28.63 8.47 -34.32
C PRO A 389 -28.59 8.71 -35.84
N SER A 390 -29.68 8.37 -36.53
CA SER A 390 -29.79 8.25 -37.99
C SER A 390 -29.56 9.54 -38.81
N MET A 391 -29.11 10.64 -38.18
CA MET A 391 -29.09 11.98 -38.79
C MET A 391 -27.76 12.71 -38.55
N SER A 392 -26.62 12.07 -38.81
CA SER A 392 -25.33 12.79 -38.89
C SER A 392 -24.64 12.52 -40.23
N PRO A 393 -24.13 13.56 -40.93
CA PRO A 393 -23.44 13.41 -42.21
C PRO A 393 -22.22 12.47 -42.10
N GLU A 394 -21.88 11.83 -43.22
CA GLU A 394 -20.75 10.90 -43.33
C GLU A 394 -19.43 11.55 -42.89
N PRO A 395 -18.62 10.88 -42.04
CA PRO A 395 -17.30 11.38 -41.70
C PRO A 395 -16.32 11.13 -42.85
N GLN A 396 -15.56 12.16 -43.20
CA GLN A 396 -14.38 12.05 -44.07
C GLN A 396 -13.36 11.04 -43.48
N PRO A 397 -12.58 10.35 -44.33
CA PRO A 397 -11.69 9.29 -43.87
C PRO A 397 -10.55 9.86 -43.01
N HIS A 398 -10.64 9.66 -41.70
CA HIS A 398 -9.52 9.89 -40.80
C HIS A 398 -8.43 8.83 -41.01
N ALA A 399 -7.18 9.29 -40.86
CA ALA A 399 -5.94 8.54 -41.08
C ALA A 399 -5.95 7.14 -40.45
N HIS A 400 -5.35 6.19 -41.17
CA HIS A 400 -5.09 4.83 -40.74
C HIS A 400 -4.55 4.79 -39.29
N ARG A 401 -5.37 4.33 -38.35
CA ARG A 401 -4.89 3.90 -37.03
C ARG A 401 -3.93 2.73 -37.24
N PRO A 402 -2.76 2.69 -36.60
CA PRO A 402 -1.91 1.51 -36.61
C PRO A 402 -2.72 0.29 -36.13
N ARG A 403 -2.59 -0.85 -36.85
CA ARG A 403 -3.15 -2.14 -36.42
C ARG A 403 -2.56 -2.46 -35.04
N VAL A 404 -3.36 -2.30 -33.99
CA VAL A 404 -3.04 -2.86 -32.66
C VAL A 404 -2.96 -4.37 -32.87
N GLN A 405 -1.77 -4.96 -32.66
CA GLN A 405 -1.67 -6.42 -32.60
C GLN A 405 -2.56 -6.89 -31.46
N ASP A 406 -3.46 -7.85 -31.72
CA ASP A 406 -4.33 -8.42 -30.71
C ASP A 406 -3.47 -9.05 -29.60
N ALA A 407 -3.27 -8.30 -28.52
CA ALA A 407 -2.53 -8.78 -27.36
C ALA A 407 -3.37 -9.86 -26.68
N ARG A 408 -2.78 -11.04 -26.46
CA ARG A 408 -3.45 -12.13 -25.77
C ARG A 408 -3.86 -11.66 -24.36
N PRO A 409 -5.13 -11.84 -23.94
CA PRO A 409 -5.58 -11.48 -22.59
C PRO A 409 -4.77 -12.19 -21.51
N LEU A 410 -4.79 -11.68 -20.27
CA LEU A 410 -4.09 -12.32 -19.15
C LEU A 410 -4.69 -13.70 -18.82
N PRO A 411 -3.89 -14.68 -18.34
CA PRO A 411 -4.39 -16.02 -18.00
C PRO A 411 -5.59 -16.01 -17.05
N GLU A 412 -5.60 -15.08 -16.09
CA GLU A 412 -6.69 -14.93 -15.11
C GLU A 412 -8.01 -14.59 -15.80
N VAL A 413 -7.96 -13.82 -16.88
CA VAL A 413 -9.12 -13.47 -17.70
C VAL A 413 -9.48 -14.60 -18.66
N GLN A 414 -8.50 -15.38 -19.13
CA GLN A 414 -8.75 -16.50 -20.07
C GLN A 414 -9.44 -17.70 -19.41
N TYR A 415 -9.22 -17.89 -18.11
CA TYR A 415 -9.60 -19.10 -17.38
C TYR A 415 -10.50 -18.82 -16.17
N ASP A 416 -11.13 -17.64 -16.08
CA ASP A 416 -12.02 -17.33 -14.95
C ASP A 416 -13.38 -18.04 -15.03
N MET A 417 -13.65 -18.79 -16.09
CA MET A 417 -14.89 -19.56 -16.31
C MET A 417 -16.16 -18.69 -16.33
N VAL A 418 -16.03 -17.39 -16.55
CA VAL A 418 -17.15 -16.43 -16.59
C VAL A 418 -17.26 -15.86 -18.01
N ASP A 419 -18.45 -15.92 -18.60
CA ASP A 419 -18.79 -15.21 -19.86
C ASP A 419 -17.89 -15.50 -21.09
N HIS A 420 -17.28 -16.68 -21.16
CA HIS A 420 -16.54 -17.13 -22.34
C HIS A 420 -17.47 -17.83 -23.35
N MET A 421 -18.12 -17.06 -24.23
CA MET A 421 -18.97 -17.61 -25.29
C MET A 421 -18.25 -17.58 -26.66
N PRO A 422 -18.26 -18.69 -27.43
CA PRO A 422 -17.77 -18.69 -28.80
C PRO A 422 -18.77 -18.00 -29.73
N ASN A 423 -18.29 -17.06 -30.53
CA ASN A 423 -19.01 -16.41 -31.62
C ASN A 423 -18.23 -16.50 -32.93
N TYR A 424 -18.87 -16.13 -34.04
CA TYR A 424 -18.26 -16.17 -35.37
C TYR A 424 -18.16 -14.77 -35.95
N ASP A 425 -17.01 -14.43 -36.53
CA ASP A 425 -16.86 -13.18 -37.26
C ASP A 425 -17.41 -13.30 -38.70
N GLU A 426 -17.88 -12.19 -39.24
CA GLU A 426 -18.41 -12.10 -40.61
C GLU A 426 -17.30 -11.71 -41.62
N LYS A 427 -16.02 -11.92 -41.28
CA LYS A 427 -14.93 -11.55 -42.17
C LYS A 427 -14.89 -12.48 -43.37
N THR A 428 -14.48 -11.95 -44.52
CA THR A 428 -14.28 -12.73 -45.75
C THR A 428 -13.14 -13.74 -45.64
N GLU A 429 -12.15 -13.47 -44.79
CA GLU A 429 -11.00 -14.36 -44.56
C GLU A 429 -10.89 -14.75 -43.08
N ALA A 430 -10.65 -16.04 -42.83
CA ALA A 430 -10.44 -16.59 -41.51
C ALA A 430 -9.16 -16.02 -40.85
N THR A 431 -9.24 -15.70 -39.56
CA THR A 431 -8.12 -15.16 -38.78
C THR A 431 -7.27 -16.31 -38.23
N LYS A 432 -5.96 -16.10 -38.00
CA LYS A 432 -5.08 -17.14 -37.45
C LYS A 432 -5.54 -17.53 -36.03
N CYS A 433 -5.59 -18.84 -35.76
CA CYS A 433 -5.86 -19.35 -34.42
C CYS A 433 -4.78 -18.88 -33.43
N THR A 434 -5.22 -18.38 -32.28
CA THR A 434 -4.36 -17.80 -31.24
C THR A 434 -3.88 -18.86 -30.24
N ARG A 435 -4.32 -20.12 -30.39
CA ARG A 435 -3.88 -21.22 -29.53
C ARG A 435 -2.40 -21.52 -29.76
N PRO A 436 -1.58 -21.64 -28.69
CA PRO A 436 -0.18 -22.03 -28.82
C PRO A 436 -0.04 -23.28 -29.68
N TYR A 437 0.91 -23.26 -30.61
CA TYR A 437 1.21 -24.36 -31.54
C TYR A 437 0.12 -24.68 -32.59
N CYS A 438 -0.95 -23.88 -32.67
CA CYS A 438 -1.93 -24.01 -33.75
C CYS A 438 -1.50 -23.19 -34.98
N THR A 439 -1.56 -23.83 -36.14
CA THR A 439 -1.31 -23.19 -37.45
C THR A 439 -2.60 -22.95 -38.24
N GLY A 440 -3.75 -23.37 -37.70
CA GLY A 440 -5.05 -23.23 -38.34
C GLY A 440 -5.55 -21.79 -38.41
N LYS A 441 -6.57 -21.57 -39.24
CA LYS A 441 -7.35 -20.35 -39.32
C LYS A 441 -8.80 -20.63 -38.90
N THR A 442 -9.44 -19.65 -38.28
CA THR A 442 -10.77 -19.79 -37.68
C THR A 442 -11.54 -18.47 -37.78
N HIS A 443 -12.85 -18.59 -37.95
CA HIS A 443 -13.79 -17.48 -37.78
C HIS A 443 -14.37 -17.45 -36.36
N ALA A 444 -14.20 -18.53 -35.60
CA ALA A 444 -14.66 -18.61 -34.23
C ALA A 444 -13.75 -17.78 -33.33
N PHE A 445 -14.32 -16.93 -32.50
CA PHE A 445 -13.61 -16.14 -31.51
C PHE A 445 -14.39 -16.12 -30.19
N CYS A 446 -13.67 -15.91 -29.09
CA CYS A 446 -14.28 -15.73 -27.77
C CYS A 446 -14.70 -14.28 -27.60
N ASP A 447 -15.97 -14.01 -27.28
CA ASP A 447 -16.49 -12.64 -27.12
C ASP A 447 -15.75 -11.82 -26.07
N LYS A 448 -15.49 -12.44 -24.91
CA LYS A 448 -14.82 -11.79 -23.78
C LYS A 448 -13.35 -11.51 -24.04
N CYS A 449 -12.64 -12.50 -24.60
CA CYS A 449 -11.22 -12.41 -24.86
C CYS A 449 -10.90 -11.68 -26.17
N ASN A 450 -11.87 -11.58 -27.08
CA ASN A 450 -11.71 -11.11 -28.46
C ASN A 450 -10.51 -11.77 -29.17
N ILE A 451 -10.35 -13.09 -28.98
CA ILE A 451 -9.30 -13.90 -29.62
C ILE A 451 -9.92 -15.01 -30.46
N HIS A 452 -9.37 -15.24 -31.64
CA HIS A 452 -9.75 -16.30 -32.56
C HIS A 452 -9.21 -17.66 -32.09
N LEU A 453 -10.11 -18.63 -31.92
CA LEU A 453 -9.88 -19.95 -31.31
C LEU A 453 -9.99 -21.10 -32.31
#